data_AF-A0A6I1F6F1-F1
#
_entry.id   AF-A0A6I1F6F1-F1
#
_cell.length_a   1.000
_cell.length_b   1.000
_cell.length_c   1.000
_cell.angle_alpha   90.00
_cell.angle_beta   90.00
_cell.angle_gamma   90.00
#
_symmetry.space_group_name_H-M   'P 1'
#
loop_
_entity.id
_entity.type
_entity.pdbx_description
1 polymer ?
#
loop_
_entity_poly.entity_id
_entity_poly.type
_entity_poly.pdbx_seq_one_letter_code
_entity_poly.pdbx_strand_id
1 'polypeptide(L)'
;MYKEERNKRRNRSGFCLPGGYRYCGPGCSGPGAPINYVDSCCERHDRCVTRYGSCAYCDQRLMDCVESRKRRQGNEGQTARLISTFMNLRVKLSRGK
;
A
#
# COMPACT_ATOMS: atom_id res chain seq x y z
N MET A 1 -4.31 -29.59 -15.35
CA MET A 1 -4.01 -29.83 -13.93
C MET A 1 -3.89 -28.49 -13.21
N TYR A 2 -4.93 -28.10 -12.50
CA TYR A 2 -5.01 -26.84 -11.75
C TYR A 2 -4.40 -27.09 -10.36
N LYS A 3 -3.22 -26.52 -10.07
CA LYS A 3 -2.62 -26.60 -8.72
C LYS A 3 -3.15 -25.48 -7.83
N GLU A 4 -4.32 -25.75 -7.27
CA GLU A 4 -4.65 -25.67 -5.84
C GLU A 4 -3.88 -24.62 -5.01
N GLU A 5 -4.50 -23.45 -4.86
CA GLU A 5 -5.12 -22.99 -3.60
C GLU A 5 -4.41 -23.21 -2.25
N ARG A 6 -3.08 -23.24 -2.21
CA ARG A 6 -2.36 -23.27 -0.93
C ARG A 6 -2.09 -21.85 -0.44
N ASN A 7 -2.86 -21.44 0.59
CA ASN A 7 -2.67 -20.30 1.50
C ASN A 7 -3.71 -19.16 1.44
N LYS A 8 -4.99 -19.51 1.22
CA LYS A 8 -6.19 -18.64 1.25
C LYS A 8 -6.59 -18.13 2.66
N ARG A 9 -5.69 -18.15 3.66
CA ARG A 9 -6.01 -17.83 5.08
C ARG A 9 -4.90 -17.11 5.87
N ARG A 10 -4.05 -16.27 5.25
CA ARG A 10 -3.24 -15.31 6.02
C ARG A 10 -4.06 -14.05 6.31
N ASN A 11 -4.84 -14.15 7.38
CA ASN A 11 -5.33 -13.05 8.22
C ASN A 11 -6.07 -11.90 7.50
N ARG A 12 -7.40 -12.02 7.31
CA ARG A 12 -8.29 -10.90 6.91
C ARG A 12 -8.47 -9.84 8.01
N SER A 13 -7.52 -9.69 8.93
CA SER A 13 -7.59 -8.75 10.06
C SER A 13 -6.80 -7.46 9.80
N GLY A 14 -6.31 -7.26 8.57
CA GLY A 14 -5.77 -5.98 8.14
C GLY A 14 -6.90 -4.98 7.87
N PHE A 15 -6.77 -3.75 8.36
CA PHE A 15 -7.71 -2.68 8.04
C PHE A 15 -7.37 -2.12 6.65
N CYS A 16 -7.75 -2.86 5.61
CA CYS A 16 -7.52 -2.44 4.23
C CYS A 16 -8.44 -1.29 3.87
N LEU A 17 -7.98 -0.40 3.01
CA LEU A 17 -8.79 0.71 2.55
C LEU A 17 -10.09 0.21 1.89
N PRO A 18 -11.22 0.90 2.11
CA PRO A 18 -12.49 0.54 1.49
C PRO A 18 -12.41 0.64 -0.03
N GLY A 19 -13.24 -0.15 -0.73
CA GLY A 19 -13.21 -0.26 -2.19
C GLY A 19 -12.43 -1.48 -2.72
N GLY A 20 -12.09 -2.43 -1.85
CA GLY A 20 -11.50 -3.72 -2.23
C GLY A 20 -9.98 -3.72 -2.36
N TYR A 21 -9.30 -2.72 -1.80
CA TYR A 21 -7.83 -2.69 -1.74
C TYR A 21 -7.28 -3.93 -1.03
N ARG A 22 -6.19 -4.47 -1.56
CA ARG A 22 -5.58 -5.73 -1.07
C ARG A 22 -4.26 -5.49 -0.36
N TYR A 23 -3.59 -4.39 -0.67
CA TYR A 23 -2.26 -4.04 -0.18
C TYR A 23 -2.25 -2.71 0.58
N CYS A 24 -3.15 -1.78 0.24
CA CYS A 24 -3.19 -0.50 0.97
C CYS A 24 -3.93 -0.63 2.31
N GLY A 25 -3.17 -0.66 3.41
CA GLY A 25 -3.70 -0.57 4.79
C GLY A 25 -2.82 -1.30 5.81
N PRO A 26 -2.90 -0.97 7.10
CA PRO A 26 -2.16 -1.69 8.13
C PRO A 26 -2.58 -3.16 8.16
N GLY A 27 -1.60 -4.06 7.98
CA GLY A 27 -1.82 -5.51 7.96
C GLY A 27 -2.36 -6.08 6.65
N CYS A 28 -2.35 -5.30 5.56
CA CYS A 28 -2.81 -5.73 4.23
C CYS A 28 -1.61 -6.01 3.34
N SER A 29 -1.48 -7.24 2.83
CA SER A 29 -0.40 -7.61 1.88
C SER A 29 -0.84 -8.73 0.92
N GLY A 30 -2.06 -8.62 0.39
CA GLY A 30 -2.67 -9.62 -0.50
C GLY A 30 -3.55 -10.63 0.24
N PRO A 31 -3.95 -11.76 -0.41
CA PRO A 31 -3.45 -12.29 -1.67
C PRO A 31 -4.15 -11.72 -2.94
N GLY A 32 -3.50 -11.92 -4.10
CA GLY A 32 -4.06 -11.64 -5.43
C GLY A 32 -3.40 -10.46 -6.15
N ALA A 33 -3.74 -10.23 -7.42
CA ALA A 33 -3.21 -9.07 -8.15
C ALA A 33 -3.74 -7.76 -7.55
N PRO A 34 -2.97 -6.66 -7.58
CA PRO A 34 -3.47 -5.34 -7.21
C PRO A 34 -4.71 -4.96 -8.02
N ILE A 35 -5.70 -4.35 -7.37
CA ILE A 35 -6.98 -4.02 -8.03
C ILE A 35 -6.90 -2.75 -8.89
N ASN A 36 -5.94 -1.88 -8.62
CA ASN A 36 -5.70 -0.65 -9.36
C ASN A 36 -4.23 -0.21 -9.20
N TYR A 37 -3.89 0.92 -9.83
CA TYR A 37 -2.51 1.42 -9.80
C TYR A 37 -2.05 1.77 -8.37
N VAL A 38 -2.91 2.38 -7.57
CA VAL A 38 -2.57 2.79 -6.19
C VAL A 38 -2.36 1.56 -5.29
N ASP A 39 -3.18 0.52 -5.45
CA ASP A 39 -3.00 -0.77 -4.78
C ASP A 39 -1.66 -1.43 -5.17
N SER A 40 -1.22 -1.26 -6.44
CA SER A 40 0.09 -1.76 -6.89
C SER A 40 1.26 -0.99 -6.25
N CYS A 41 1.08 0.29 -5.95
CA CYS A 41 2.06 1.06 -5.19
C CYS A 41 2.20 0.54 -3.77
N CYS A 42 1.08 0.20 -3.12
CA CYS A 42 1.09 -0.41 -1.78
C CYS A 42 1.74 -1.81 -1.79
N GLU A 43 1.49 -2.64 -2.81
CA GLU A 43 2.19 -3.93 -2.96
C GLU A 43 3.71 -3.75 -3.04
N ARG A 44 4.18 -2.73 -3.78
CA ARG A 44 5.61 -2.39 -3.86
C ARG A 44 6.15 -1.90 -2.53
N HIS A 45 5.36 -1.15 -1.76
CA HIS A 45 5.72 -0.71 -0.41
C HIS A 45 5.87 -1.90 0.54
N ASP A 46 4.91 -2.82 0.57
CA ASP A 46 4.97 -4.02 1.39
C ASP A 46 6.21 -4.86 1.10
N ARG A 47 6.52 -5.06 -0.20
CA ARG A 47 7.75 -5.76 -0.60
C ARG A 47 9.02 -5.02 -0.14
N CYS A 48 9.02 -3.69 -0.22
CA CYS A 48 10.14 -2.88 0.26
C CYS A 48 10.31 -3.03 1.78
N VAL A 49 9.23 -2.91 2.54
CA VAL A 49 9.23 -3.07 4.00
C VAL A 49 9.63 -4.49 4.41
N THR A 50 9.18 -5.51 3.68
CA THR A 50 9.58 -6.91 3.90
C THR A 50 11.09 -7.10 3.71
N ARG A 51 11.69 -6.40 2.75
CA ARG A 51 13.11 -6.55 2.41
C ARG A 51 14.04 -5.70 3.29
N TYR A 52 13.64 -4.48 3.61
CA TYR A 52 14.52 -3.48 4.25
C TYR A 52 14.03 -3.04 5.63
N GLY A 53 12.87 -3.51 6.08
CA GLY A 53 12.19 -3.00 7.25
C GLY A 53 11.43 -1.70 6.99
N SER A 54 10.67 -1.27 8.00
CA SER A 54 9.96 0.02 7.98
C SER A 54 10.96 1.18 8.00
N CYS A 55 11.24 1.76 6.84
CA CYS A 55 12.21 2.84 6.69
C CYS A 55 11.67 3.97 5.80
N ALA A 56 12.23 5.18 5.99
CA ALA A 56 11.84 6.38 5.23
C ALA A 56 12.01 6.21 3.72
N TYR A 57 12.95 5.37 3.28
CA TYR A 57 13.16 5.04 1.87
C TYR A 57 11.92 4.37 1.25
N CYS A 58 11.36 3.35 1.90
CA CYS A 58 10.16 2.69 1.41
C CYS A 58 8.97 3.67 1.37
N ASP A 59 8.82 4.48 2.41
CA ASP A 59 7.73 5.47 2.51
C ASP A 59 7.85 6.55 1.42
N GLN A 60 9.06 7.04 1.12
CA GLN A 60 9.29 7.98 0.01
C GLN A 60 8.93 7.37 -1.34
N ARG A 61 9.36 6.13 -1.61
CA ARG A 61 9.01 5.45 -2.87
C ARG A 61 7.51 5.24 -3.03
N LEU A 62 6.79 5.01 -1.94
CA LEU A 62 5.33 4.93 -1.97
C LEU A 62 4.72 6.28 -2.33
N MET A 63 5.18 7.38 -1.72
CA MET A 63 4.73 8.74 -2.06
C MET A 63 4.95 9.05 -3.54
N ASP A 64 6.16 8.80 -4.06
CA ASP A 64 6.49 9.04 -5.47
C ASP A 64 5.61 8.22 -6.42
N CYS A 65 5.32 6.97 -6.06
CA CYS A 65 4.46 6.10 -6.85
C CYS A 65 3.04 6.66 -6.95
N VAL A 66 2.42 7.03 -5.82
CA VAL A 66 1.03 7.52 -5.81
C VAL A 66 0.89 8.96 -6.32
N GLU A 67 1.98 9.74 -6.37
CA GLU A 67 1.96 11.15 -6.80
C GLU A 67 1.33 11.31 -8.20
N SER A 68 1.66 10.40 -9.12
CA SER A 68 1.13 10.37 -10.49
C SER A 68 -0.40 10.22 -10.56
N ARG A 69 -1.03 9.65 -9.53
CA ARG A 69 -2.48 9.42 -9.47
C ARG A 69 -3.26 10.45 -8.67
N LYS A 70 -2.60 11.36 -7.95
CA LYS A 70 -3.30 12.40 -7.14
C LYS A 70 -4.20 13.30 -7.96
N ARG A 71 -3.89 13.54 -9.24
CA ARG A 71 -4.71 14.38 -10.14
C ARG A 71 -5.89 13.63 -10.77
N ARG A 72 -5.95 12.30 -10.65
CA ARG A 72 -7.05 11.50 -11.19
C ARG A 72 -8.35 11.79 -10.42
N GLN A 73 -9.47 11.81 -11.12
CA GLN A 73 -10.80 11.91 -10.50
C GLN A 73 -11.27 10.53 -9.98
N GLY A 74 -12.13 10.55 -8.98
CA GLY A 74 -12.70 9.34 -8.36
C GLY A 74 -11.87 8.77 -7.21
N ASN A 75 -12.28 7.58 -6.75
CA ASN A 75 -11.78 6.95 -5.52
C ASN A 75 -10.26 6.71 -5.55
N GLU A 76 -9.70 6.30 -6.69
CA GLU A 76 -8.25 6.07 -6.84
C GLU A 76 -7.44 7.34 -6.54
N GLY A 77 -7.87 8.50 -7.06
CA GLY A 77 -7.19 9.77 -6.82
C GLY A 77 -7.34 10.28 -5.39
N GLN A 78 -8.52 10.09 -4.78
CA GLN A 78 -8.73 10.39 -3.37
C GLN A 78 -7.83 9.53 -2.48
N THR A 79 -7.76 8.23 -2.74
CA THR A 79 -6.87 7.31 -2.01
C THR A 79 -5.41 7.70 -2.18
N ALA A 80 -4.96 8.05 -3.39
CA ALA A 80 -3.59 8.51 -3.63
C ALA A 80 -3.24 9.75 -2.79
N ARG A 81 -4.16 10.70 -2.65
CA ARG A 81 -3.97 11.89 -1.79
C ARG A 81 -3.88 11.51 -0.32
N LEU A 82 -4.77 10.65 0.17
CA LEU A 82 -4.77 10.18 1.55
C LEU A 82 -3.45 9.47 1.91
N ILE A 83 -2.98 8.57 1.04
CA ILE A 83 -1.70 7.85 1.23
C ILE A 83 -0.53 8.83 1.25
N SER A 84 -0.48 9.76 0.28
CA SER A 84 0.58 10.78 0.20
C SER A 84 0.64 11.63 1.48
N THR A 85 -0.51 12.10 1.98
CA THR A 85 -0.60 12.87 3.23
C THR A 85 -0.15 12.06 4.44
N PHE A 86 -0.61 10.82 4.58
CA PHE A 86 -0.26 9.96 5.71
C PHE A 86 1.24 9.63 5.72
N MET A 87 1.81 9.24 4.58
CA MET A 87 3.24 8.91 4.49
C MET A 87 4.12 10.14 4.71
N ASN A 88 3.69 11.33 4.26
CA ASN A 88 4.41 12.58 4.55
C ASN A 88 4.48 12.85 6.06
N LEU A 89 3.37 12.67 6.77
CA LEU A 89 3.32 12.80 8.22
C LEU A 89 4.21 11.75 8.90
N ARG A 90 4.13 10.49 8.49
CA ARG A 90 4.94 9.40 9.04
C ARG A 90 6.44 9.64 8.87
N VAL A 91 6.89 10.10 7.71
CA VAL A 91 8.30 10.45 7.45
C VAL A 91 8.75 11.61 8.33
N LYS A 92 7.90 12.65 8.51
CA LYS A 92 8.21 13.79 9.40
C LYS A 92 8.35 13.34 10.86
N LEU A 93 7.43 12.51 11.35
CA LEU A 93 7.50 11.98 12.72
C LEU A 93 8.69 11.04 12.93
N SER A 94 9.08 10.28 11.90
CA SER A 94 10.22 9.35 11.97
C SER A 94 11.59 10.06 11.98
N ARG A 95 11.65 11.34 11.58
CA ARG A 95 12.87 12.16 11.59
C ARG A 95 13.10 12.95 12.89
N GLY A 96 12.13 12.92 13.80
CA GLY A 96 12.19 13.63 15.10
C GLY A 96 12.57 12.73 16.28
N LYS A 97 13.11 11.54 16.02
CA LYS A 97 13.68 10.63 17.03
C LYS A 97 15.18 10.51 16.83
#